data_AF-A0A4Y8K3D1-F1
#
_entry.id   AF-A0A4Y8K3D1-F1
#
_cell.length_a   1.000
_cell.length_b   1.000
_cell.length_c   1.000
_cell.angle_alpha   90.00
_cell.angle_beta   90.00
_cell.angle_gamma   90.00
#
_symmetry.space_group_name_H-M   'P 1'
#
loop_
_entity.id
_entity.type
_entity.pdbx_description
1 polymer ?
#
loop_
_entity_poly.entity_id
_entity_poly.type
_entity_poly.pdbx_seq_one_letter_code
_entity_poly.pdbx_strand_id
1 'polypeptide(L)'
;MVQSFVAVPSYAVPGVAGSSCAGAVAASPANPSTASGTRPLAAPQRAPTPRHRTVPTDAVGTVPQDSAVQSAVAAGGIPGRIGAEPAYSPTRPGTNRSDLRALGPLAGYAEDPETTDLFVNGESGLWIDAGHGLAFAPAWQLGEAEVRALAVRLIALGGRHIDEASPCVDVRLADGIRVHAVLPPVSSTGTLLSIRLPHAAHRSLGALADAGLFGVGEASAARLNRLRAAVRGRQNLLITGAAGSGKTTLLAALLGEAPADERIVAIEDVAELRILHPHVVALEARQANLEGAGRIGLEALLREALRMRPDRLVLGECRGSEIRELLAALNTGHDGGAGTLHANSLDDVPARLEALGALAGMSAAAVARQTVSAIGLVLHLERTEGVRRLEAVGRFTLNGRDRLAIEAL
;
A
#
# COMPACT_ATOMS: atom_id res chain seq x y z
N MET A 1 -16.48 35.92 -43.95
CA MET A 1 -15.18 35.52 -44.53
C MET A 1 -14.33 35.05 -43.36
N VAL A 2 -14.43 33.76 -43.03
CA VAL A 2 -13.83 33.14 -41.82
C VAL A 2 -12.88 32.08 -42.34
N GLN A 3 -11.58 32.24 -42.09
CA GLN A 3 -10.55 31.27 -42.47
C GLN A 3 -10.28 30.33 -41.30
N SER A 4 -10.47 29.05 -41.57
CA SER A 4 -10.15 27.91 -40.72
C SER A 4 -8.63 27.66 -40.73
N PHE A 5 -8.03 27.46 -39.56
CA PHE A 5 -6.68 26.88 -39.44
C PHE A 5 -6.81 25.41 -39.03
N VAL A 6 -6.29 24.54 -39.88
CA VAL A 6 -6.10 23.10 -39.63
C VAL A 6 -4.64 22.90 -39.21
N ALA A 7 -4.41 22.34 -38.03
CA ALA A 7 -3.09 21.92 -37.60
C ALA A 7 -2.95 20.41 -37.79
N VAL A 8 -1.92 19.99 -38.53
CA VAL A 8 -1.56 18.58 -38.78
C VAL A 8 -0.36 18.22 -37.87
N PRO A 9 -0.37 17.09 -37.16
CA PRO A 9 0.78 16.65 -36.36
C PRO A 9 1.82 15.93 -37.22
N SER A 10 3.10 16.25 -37.02
CA SER A 10 4.23 15.54 -37.64
C SER A 10 4.78 14.50 -36.68
N TYR A 11 4.69 13.22 -37.07
CA TYR A 11 5.43 12.11 -36.48
C TYR A 11 6.61 11.74 -37.39
N ALA A 12 7.77 11.45 -36.80
CA ALA A 12 8.84 10.71 -37.46
C ALA A 12 9.50 9.74 -36.45
N VAL A 13 9.59 8.47 -36.87
CA VAL A 13 10.23 7.31 -36.22
C VAL A 13 11.46 6.92 -37.09
N PRO A 14 12.50 6.24 -36.56
CA PRO A 14 13.90 6.53 -36.87
C PRO A 14 14.55 5.66 -37.96
N GLY A 15 15.72 6.12 -38.44
CA GLY A 15 16.60 5.41 -39.37
C GLY A 15 18.01 5.19 -38.79
N VAL A 16 18.64 4.13 -39.28
CA VAL A 16 19.69 3.29 -38.68
C VAL A 16 21.12 3.72 -39.10
N ALA A 17 22.07 3.51 -38.16
CA ALA A 17 23.52 3.26 -38.22
C ALA A 17 24.45 3.92 -39.26
N GLY A 18 25.61 4.39 -38.79
CA GLY A 18 26.80 4.64 -39.63
C GLY A 18 27.96 5.35 -38.94
N SER A 19 28.89 4.55 -38.41
CA SER A 19 30.33 4.79 -38.12
C SER A 19 30.98 6.14 -38.53
N SER A 20 31.69 6.79 -37.60
CA SER A 20 33.18 6.84 -37.58
C SER A 20 33.76 8.08 -36.86
N CYS A 21 34.80 7.80 -36.07
CA CYS A 21 36.05 8.56 -35.86
C CYS A 21 36.06 10.03 -35.39
N ALA A 22 36.56 10.17 -34.15
CA ALA A 22 37.81 10.85 -33.77
C ALA A 22 37.87 12.39 -33.60
N GLY A 23 38.38 12.77 -32.41
CA GLY A 23 39.09 14.02 -32.10
C GLY A 23 38.20 15.25 -31.91
N ALA A 24 38.52 16.25 -31.12
CA ALA A 24 39.55 16.48 -30.11
C ALA A 24 39.23 17.88 -29.53
N VAL A 25 39.35 18.00 -28.21
CA VAL A 25 40.00 19.13 -27.51
C VAL A 25 39.39 20.55 -27.60
N ALA A 26 39.16 21.08 -26.39
CA ALA A 26 39.43 22.44 -25.90
C ALA A 26 38.29 23.46 -25.69
N ALA A 27 38.28 23.89 -24.43
CA ALA A 27 38.25 25.27 -23.95
C ALA A 27 36.89 25.95 -23.72
N SER A 28 36.58 26.03 -22.42
CA SER A 28 35.88 27.13 -21.77
C SER A 28 36.57 28.48 -22.08
N PRO A 29 35.88 29.63 -21.99
CA PRO A 29 35.94 30.34 -20.71
C PRO A 29 34.69 31.13 -20.29
N ALA A 30 34.54 31.23 -18.97
CA ALA A 30 34.25 32.42 -18.16
C ALA A 30 32.95 33.23 -18.34
N ASN A 31 32.21 33.29 -17.22
CA ASN A 31 31.30 34.34 -16.77
C ASN A 31 31.88 35.77 -16.90
N PRO A 32 31.00 36.78 -16.86
CA PRO A 32 31.01 37.64 -15.68
C PRO A 32 29.62 37.94 -15.09
N SER A 33 29.62 38.03 -13.77
CA SER A 33 28.59 38.56 -12.86
C SER A 33 28.41 40.08 -12.98
N THR A 34 27.20 40.59 -12.68
CA THR A 34 26.90 41.57 -11.58
C THR A 34 25.47 42.11 -11.72
N ALA A 35 24.64 41.93 -10.69
CA ALA A 35 24.15 42.96 -9.75
C ALA A 35 22.81 43.57 -10.23
N SER A 36 21.67 43.39 -9.56
CA SER A 36 21.22 43.85 -8.24
C SER A 36 20.03 44.78 -8.46
N GLY A 37 18.92 44.53 -7.76
CA GLY A 37 17.66 45.25 -7.98
C GLY A 37 16.60 44.84 -6.97
N THR A 38 16.87 45.09 -5.70
CA THR A 38 15.90 45.00 -4.60
C THR A 38 14.94 46.19 -4.63
N ARG A 39 13.64 45.93 -4.49
CA ARG A 39 12.70 46.89 -3.87
C ARG A 39 11.58 46.14 -3.13
N PRO A 40 11.17 46.56 -1.90
CA PRO A 40 10.31 45.78 -1.02
C PRO A 40 8.88 46.34 -0.86
N LEU A 41 8.08 45.59 -0.07
CA LEU A 41 6.79 45.90 0.59
C LEU A 41 5.48 45.46 -0.11
N ALA A 42 4.80 44.46 0.46
CA ALA A 42 3.63 44.69 1.33
C ALA A 42 2.98 43.36 1.81
N ALA A 43 2.81 43.23 3.13
CA ALA A 43 1.77 42.44 3.80
C ALA A 43 1.46 43.22 5.10
N PRO A 44 0.23 43.21 5.69
CA PRO A 44 -0.73 42.10 5.65
C PRO A 44 -2.21 42.52 5.49
N GLN A 45 -3.11 41.57 5.19
CA GLN A 45 -4.51 41.67 5.60
C GLN A 45 -4.89 40.43 6.40
N ARG A 46 -5.30 40.66 7.66
CA ARG A 46 -5.79 39.66 8.61
C ARG A 46 -7.20 39.25 8.23
N ALA A 47 -7.44 37.94 8.10
CA ALA A 47 -8.77 37.37 8.11
C ALA A 47 -9.42 37.54 9.50
N PRO A 48 -10.75 37.76 9.61
CA PRO A 48 -11.42 37.90 10.89
C PRO A 48 -11.51 36.56 11.62
N THR A 49 -11.16 36.57 12.91
CA THR A 49 -11.40 35.50 13.87
C THR A 49 -12.90 35.31 14.13
N PRO A 50 -13.40 34.06 14.20
CA PRO A 50 -14.77 33.82 14.66
C PRO A 50 -14.87 34.15 16.15
N ARG A 51 -15.70 35.13 16.49
CA ARG A 51 -16.05 35.46 17.88
C ARG A 51 -17.00 34.39 18.43
N HIS A 52 -16.66 33.89 19.61
CA HIS A 52 -17.57 33.12 20.46
C HIS A 52 -18.89 33.87 20.65
N ARG A 53 -20.01 33.18 20.40
CA ARG A 53 -21.33 33.58 20.87
C ARG A 53 -21.63 32.81 22.14
N THR A 54 -21.28 33.41 23.28
CA THR A 54 -21.82 33.01 24.59
C THR A 54 -23.24 33.58 24.70
N VAL A 55 -24.22 32.74 24.96
CA VAL A 55 -25.55 33.15 25.45
C VAL A 55 -25.62 32.75 26.93
N PRO A 56 -26.03 33.64 27.84
CA PRO A 56 -26.09 33.33 29.27
C PRO A 56 -27.43 32.68 29.70
N THR A 57 -27.28 31.73 30.62
CA THR A 57 -28.07 31.41 31.83
C THR A 57 -29.55 31.01 31.78
N ASP A 58 -29.78 29.89 32.51
CA ASP A 58 -30.86 29.61 33.44
C ASP A 58 -32.27 29.29 32.92
N ALA A 59 -32.59 27.99 32.94
CA ALA A 59 -33.90 27.51 33.39
C ALA A 59 -33.80 26.06 33.87
N VAL A 60 -33.83 25.90 35.20
CA VAL A 60 -34.12 24.65 35.90
C VAL A 60 -35.53 24.20 35.53
N GLY A 61 -35.69 22.94 35.11
CA GLY A 61 -36.98 22.38 34.72
C GLY A 61 -37.02 20.86 34.80
N THR A 62 -37.29 20.36 36.02
CA THR A 62 -38.11 19.18 36.35
C THR A 62 -38.08 17.95 35.44
N VAL A 63 -37.55 16.86 35.98
CA VAL A 63 -37.72 15.47 35.55
C VAL A 63 -39.15 15.00 35.88
N PRO A 64 -39.93 14.45 34.94
CA PRO A 64 -41.11 13.65 35.27
C PRO A 64 -40.68 12.19 35.50
N GLN A 65 -40.97 11.70 36.70
CA GLN A 65 -41.07 10.28 36.98
C GLN A 65 -42.34 9.75 36.34
N ASP A 66 -42.29 8.58 35.69
CA ASP A 66 -43.45 7.72 35.58
C ASP A 66 -43.05 6.26 35.80
N SER A 67 -43.83 5.66 36.70
CA SER A 67 -43.73 4.33 37.27
C SER A 67 -44.76 3.38 36.64
N ALA A 68 -44.45 2.08 36.68
CA ALA A 68 -45.30 0.92 36.35
C ALA A 68 -45.55 0.75 34.84
N VAL A 69 -45.18 -0.39 34.22
CA VAL A 69 -45.89 -1.66 34.38
C VAL A 69 -44.93 -2.86 34.43
N GLN A 70 -45.05 -3.65 35.50
CA GLN A 70 -44.60 -5.05 35.61
C GLN A 70 -45.61 -5.98 34.96
N SER A 71 -45.13 -7.01 34.25
CA SER A 71 -45.69 -8.38 34.05
C SER A 71 -44.95 -9.00 32.85
N ALA A 72 -44.43 -10.23 32.82
CA ALA A 72 -44.59 -11.40 33.66
C ALA A 72 -43.34 -12.29 33.54
N VAL A 73 -42.97 -12.91 34.66
CA VAL A 73 -42.01 -14.01 34.75
C VAL A 73 -42.81 -15.32 34.67
N ALA A 74 -42.19 -16.36 34.09
CA ALA A 74 -42.52 -17.79 34.15
C ALA A 74 -43.20 -18.40 32.90
N ALA A 75 -42.36 -18.98 32.03
CA ALA A 75 -42.56 -20.33 31.49
C ALA A 75 -41.31 -20.77 30.72
N GLY A 76 -40.77 -21.97 31.02
CA GLY A 76 -39.86 -22.71 30.13
C GLY A 76 -38.47 -22.96 30.70
N GLY A 77 -38.31 -24.10 31.38
CA GLY A 77 -37.05 -24.58 31.92
C GLY A 77 -35.98 -24.83 30.86
N ILE A 78 -34.72 -24.72 31.28
CA ILE A 78 -33.52 -25.04 30.51
C ILE A 78 -33.23 -26.53 30.66
N PRO A 79 -33.28 -27.36 29.59
CA PRO A 79 -32.67 -28.67 29.61
C PRO A 79 -31.19 -28.53 29.26
N GLY A 80 -30.32 -29.01 30.14
CA GLY A 80 -28.90 -29.10 29.90
C GLY A 80 -28.55 -29.99 28.70
N ARG A 81 -27.55 -29.56 27.93
CA ARG A 81 -26.69 -30.45 27.15
C ARG A 81 -25.25 -30.00 27.33
N ILE A 82 -24.54 -30.78 28.14
CA ILE A 82 -23.08 -30.90 28.10
C ILE A 82 -22.78 -31.71 26.84
N GLY A 83 -22.01 -31.16 25.90
CA GLY A 83 -21.54 -31.91 24.73
C GLY A 83 -21.15 -31.03 23.54
N ALA A 84 -19.88 -31.16 23.16
CA ALA A 84 -19.16 -30.57 22.02
C ALA A 84 -18.75 -29.11 22.19
N GLU A 85 -17.44 -28.91 22.43
CA GLU A 85 -16.77 -27.66 22.09
C GLU A 85 -17.16 -27.27 20.66
N PRO A 86 -17.48 -25.99 20.37
CA PRO A 86 -17.50 -25.55 18.99
C PRO A 86 -16.06 -25.69 18.51
N ALA A 87 -15.80 -26.73 17.71
CA ALA A 87 -14.62 -26.79 16.88
C ALA A 87 -14.66 -25.52 16.03
N TYR A 88 -13.91 -24.50 16.46
CA TYR A 88 -13.54 -23.39 15.61
C TYR A 88 -12.66 -24.00 14.53
N SER A 89 -13.32 -24.46 13.47
CA SER A 89 -12.66 -24.75 12.22
C SER A 89 -12.49 -23.38 11.58
N PRO A 90 -11.28 -22.79 11.57
CA PRO A 90 -11.07 -21.62 10.74
C PRO A 90 -11.45 -22.09 9.34
N THR A 91 -12.54 -21.52 8.79
CA THR A 91 -12.76 -21.59 7.36
C THR A 91 -11.49 -21.07 6.74
N ARG A 92 -10.66 -21.99 6.21
CA ARG A 92 -9.59 -21.64 5.30
C ARG A 92 -10.25 -20.73 4.26
N PRO A 93 -9.84 -19.46 4.10
CA PRO A 93 -10.31 -18.69 2.96
C PRO A 93 -9.90 -19.50 1.73
N GLY A 94 -10.89 -20.00 1.01
CA GLY A 94 -10.68 -20.80 -0.18
C GLY A 94 -9.87 -20.00 -1.18
N THR A 95 -8.87 -20.64 -1.76
CA THR A 95 -7.90 -20.09 -2.72
C THR A 95 -8.48 -19.89 -4.12
N ASN A 96 -9.77 -19.58 -4.24
CA ASN A 96 -10.44 -19.36 -5.52
C ASN A 96 -10.86 -17.89 -5.63
N ARG A 97 -10.62 -17.29 -6.79
CA ARG A 97 -11.28 -16.04 -7.22
C ARG A 97 -12.78 -16.36 -7.31
N SER A 98 -13.49 -16.21 -6.20
CA SER A 98 -14.81 -16.83 -5.99
C SER A 98 -15.91 -16.22 -6.84
N ASP A 99 -15.80 -14.95 -7.21
CA ASP A 99 -16.84 -14.24 -7.94
C ASP A 99 -16.29 -13.21 -8.95
N LEU A 100 -15.59 -13.74 -9.96
CA LEU A 100 -15.17 -12.94 -11.13
C LEU A 100 -16.35 -12.40 -11.96
N ARG A 101 -17.59 -12.87 -11.72
CA ARG A 101 -18.77 -12.45 -12.48
C ARG A 101 -19.03 -10.95 -12.35
N ALA A 102 -18.62 -10.34 -11.24
CA ALA A 102 -18.67 -8.90 -11.02
C ALA A 102 -17.97 -8.11 -12.15
N LEU A 103 -16.90 -8.67 -12.73
CA LEU A 103 -16.13 -8.07 -13.83
C LEU A 103 -16.90 -8.05 -15.17
N GLY A 104 -18.01 -8.78 -15.27
CA GLY A 104 -18.84 -8.85 -16.48
C GLY A 104 -18.02 -9.29 -17.70
N PRO A 105 -17.96 -8.51 -18.79
CA PRO A 105 -17.19 -8.88 -19.99
C PRO A 105 -15.69 -9.10 -19.75
N LEU A 106 -15.13 -8.55 -18.67
CA LEU A 106 -13.73 -8.77 -18.29
C LEU A 106 -13.49 -10.10 -17.56
N ALA A 107 -14.55 -10.80 -17.14
CA ALA A 107 -14.44 -12.02 -16.33
C ALA A 107 -13.62 -13.11 -17.03
N GLY A 108 -13.88 -13.37 -18.32
CA GLY A 108 -13.16 -14.40 -19.08
C GLY A 108 -11.66 -14.13 -19.22
N TYR A 109 -11.25 -12.85 -19.22
CA TYR A 109 -9.84 -12.47 -19.23
C TYR A 109 -9.17 -12.58 -17.85
N ALA A 110 -9.97 -12.67 -16.78
CA ALA A 110 -9.51 -12.83 -15.40
C ALA A 110 -9.52 -14.30 -14.93
N GLU A 111 -9.98 -15.24 -15.76
CA GLU A 111 -10.10 -16.66 -15.39
C GLU A 111 -8.74 -17.35 -15.27
N ASP A 112 -7.75 -16.95 -16.09
CA ASP A 112 -6.39 -17.48 -16.00
C ASP A 112 -5.78 -17.12 -14.62
N PRO A 113 -5.42 -18.12 -13.80
CA PRO A 113 -4.82 -17.90 -12.47
C PRO A 113 -3.54 -17.04 -12.50
N GLU A 114 -2.81 -17.02 -13.62
CA GLU A 114 -1.59 -16.24 -13.77
C GLU A 114 -1.87 -14.75 -14.06
N THR A 115 -3.06 -14.39 -14.57
CA THR A 115 -3.42 -12.99 -14.81
C THR A 115 -3.36 -12.18 -13.51
N THR A 116 -2.61 -11.09 -13.53
CA THR A 116 -2.47 -10.19 -12.37
C THR A 116 -3.20 -8.87 -12.58
N ASP A 117 -3.20 -8.34 -13.81
CA ASP A 117 -3.73 -7.01 -14.11
C ASP A 117 -4.46 -7.01 -15.47
N LEU A 118 -5.56 -6.25 -15.54
CA LEU A 118 -6.34 -5.97 -16.74
C LEU A 118 -6.45 -4.45 -16.93
N PHE A 119 -6.13 -3.94 -18.12
CA PHE A 119 -6.15 -2.52 -18.45
C PHE A 119 -7.00 -2.26 -19.68
N VAL A 120 -8.15 -1.60 -19.51
CA VAL A 120 -8.95 -1.08 -20.62
C VAL A 120 -8.54 0.37 -20.86
N ASN A 121 -7.92 0.64 -22.01
CA ASN A 121 -7.30 1.93 -22.32
C ASN A 121 -8.08 2.69 -23.40
N GLY A 122 -9.40 2.83 -23.23
CA GLY A 122 -10.30 3.46 -24.20
C GLY A 122 -10.11 2.89 -25.60
N GLU A 123 -9.82 3.76 -26.59
CA GLU A 123 -9.58 3.35 -27.99
C GLU A 123 -8.42 2.37 -28.18
N SER A 124 -7.47 2.30 -27.23
CA SER A 124 -6.33 1.38 -27.31
C SER A 124 -6.66 -0.06 -26.87
N GLY A 125 -7.92 -0.34 -26.51
CA GLY A 125 -8.41 -1.67 -26.20
C GLY A 125 -7.94 -2.23 -24.86
N LEU A 126 -7.99 -3.55 -24.73
CA LEU A 126 -7.65 -4.29 -23.51
C LEU A 126 -6.20 -4.82 -23.54
N TRP A 127 -5.50 -4.62 -22.44
CA TRP A 127 -4.17 -5.17 -22.17
C TRP A 127 -4.19 -6.00 -20.89
N ILE A 128 -3.42 -7.08 -20.88
CA ILE A 128 -3.40 -8.09 -19.81
C ILE A 128 -1.96 -8.31 -19.39
N ASP A 129 -1.68 -8.32 -18.09
CA ASP A 129 -0.41 -8.80 -17.55
C ASP A 129 -0.64 -10.10 -16.78
N ALA A 130 0.17 -11.11 -17.06
CA ALA A 130 0.21 -12.40 -16.36
C ALA A 130 1.59 -12.66 -15.71
N GLY A 131 2.28 -11.59 -15.32
CA GLY A 131 3.58 -11.62 -14.65
C GLY A 131 4.81 -11.59 -15.56
N HIS A 132 4.61 -11.75 -16.87
CA HIS A 132 5.62 -11.69 -17.92
C HIS A 132 5.53 -10.42 -18.80
N GLY A 133 4.73 -9.43 -18.39
CA GLY A 133 4.57 -8.16 -19.10
C GLY A 133 3.26 -8.05 -19.87
N LEU A 134 2.99 -6.85 -20.37
CA LEU A 134 1.71 -6.49 -21.00
C LEU A 134 1.53 -7.14 -22.38
N ALA A 135 0.39 -7.81 -22.56
CA ALA A 135 -0.05 -8.39 -23.82
C ALA A 135 -1.40 -7.78 -24.25
N PHE A 136 -1.52 -7.44 -25.53
CA PHE A 136 -2.76 -6.92 -26.11
C PHE A 136 -3.78 -8.06 -26.33
N ALA A 137 -5.05 -7.80 -26.00
CA ALA A 137 -6.15 -8.74 -26.17
C ALA A 137 -7.05 -8.36 -27.37
N PRO A 138 -6.80 -8.91 -28.58
CA PRO A 138 -7.50 -8.49 -29.81
C PRO A 138 -8.98 -8.86 -29.85
N ALA A 139 -9.43 -9.78 -28.98
CA ALA A 139 -10.82 -10.19 -28.89
C ALA A 139 -11.72 -9.17 -28.16
N TRP A 140 -11.14 -8.13 -27.53
CA TRP A 140 -11.90 -7.10 -26.84
C TRP A 140 -12.55 -6.13 -27.83
N GLN A 141 -13.87 -5.95 -27.73
CA GLN A 141 -14.66 -5.18 -28.71
C GLN A 141 -15.64 -4.16 -28.11
N LEU A 142 -15.64 -3.95 -26.79
CA LEU A 142 -16.56 -2.99 -26.18
C LEU A 142 -16.21 -1.55 -26.56
N GLY A 143 -17.23 -0.78 -26.93
CA GLY A 143 -17.13 0.64 -27.21
C GLY A 143 -17.16 1.51 -25.95
N GLU A 144 -16.87 2.81 -26.10
CA GLU A 144 -16.75 3.76 -24.99
C GLU A 144 -17.96 3.77 -24.05
N ALA A 145 -19.18 3.77 -24.59
CA ALA A 145 -20.41 3.79 -23.79
C ALA A 145 -20.54 2.53 -22.91
N GLU A 146 -20.12 1.37 -23.43
CA GLU A 146 -20.18 0.08 -22.72
C GLU A 146 -19.08 0.01 -21.64
N VAL A 147 -17.87 0.49 -21.96
CA VAL A 147 -16.77 0.60 -20.99
C VAL A 147 -17.14 1.58 -19.87
N ARG A 148 -17.76 2.71 -20.20
CA ARG A 148 -18.26 3.68 -19.21
C ARG A 148 -19.32 3.06 -18.30
N ALA A 149 -20.28 2.33 -18.86
CA ALA A 149 -21.29 1.62 -18.08
C ALA A 149 -20.69 0.54 -17.18
N LEU A 150 -19.67 -0.17 -17.67
CA LEU A 150 -18.87 -1.13 -16.89
C LEU A 150 -18.17 -0.43 -15.73
N ALA A 151 -17.50 0.69 -15.97
CA ALA A 151 -16.81 1.47 -14.94
C ALA A 151 -17.78 1.90 -13.83
N VAL A 152 -18.90 2.52 -14.18
CA VAL A 152 -19.92 2.96 -13.21
C VAL A 152 -20.41 1.78 -12.37
N ARG A 153 -20.68 0.63 -13.00
CA ARG A 153 -21.13 -0.57 -12.28
C ARG A 153 -20.07 -1.11 -11.31
N LEU A 154 -18.82 -1.22 -11.74
CA LEU A 154 -17.72 -1.71 -10.89
C LEU A 154 -17.49 -0.78 -9.70
N ILE A 155 -17.49 0.53 -9.93
CA ILE A 155 -17.35 1.53 -8.85
C ILE A 155 -18.52 1.44 -7.87
N ALA A 156 -19.75 1.26 -8.35
CA ALA A 156 -20.93 1.09 -7.51
C ALA A 156 -20.87 -0.21 -6.67
N LEU A 157 -20.40 -1.32 -7.24
CA LEU A 157 -20.20 -2.57 -6.49
C LEU A 157 -19.17 -2.44 -5.36
N GLY A 158 -18.19 -1.56 -5.54
CA GLY A 158 -17.24 -1.18 -4.50
C GLY A 158 -17.74 -0.09 -3.53
N GLY A 159 -19.02 0.28 -3.60
CA GLY A 159 -19.68 1.21 -2.69
C GLY A 159 -19.35 2.68 -2.92
N ARG A 160 -18.81 3.05 -4.09
CA ARG A 160 -18.53 4.45 -4.45
C ARG A 160 -19.33 4.88 -5.68
N HIS A 161 -19.20 6.15 -6.02
CA HIS A 161 -19.81 6.75 -7.21
C HIS A 161 -18.73 7.38 -8.08
N ILE A 162 -18.92 7.34 -9.41
CA ILE A 162 -18.05 7.98 -10.40
C ILE A 162 -18.92 8.75 -11.39
N ASP A 163 -18.58 10.01 -11.61
CA ASP A 163 -19.30 10.94 -12.48
C ASP A 163 -18.34 12.04 -13.00
N GLU A 164 -18.87 13.08 -13.63
CA GLU A 164 -18.06 14.19 -14.16
C GLU A 164 -17.46 15.09 -13.05
N ALA A 165 -18.05 15.09 -11.85
CA ALA A 165 -17.54 15.84 -10.70
C ALA A 165 -16.43 15.08 -9.97
N SER A 166 -16.50 13.75 -9.97
CA SER A 166 -15.51 12.81 -9.41
C SER A 166 -15.08 11.80 -10.50
N PRO A 167 -14.31 12.23 -11.51
CA PRO A 167 -14.00 11.41 -12.69
C PRO A 167 -12.92 10.36 -12.47
N CYS A 168 -12.23 10.35 -11.32
CA CYS A 168 -11.17 9.39 -10.99
C CYS A 168 -11.50 8.72 -9.66
N VAL A 169 -11.76 7.40 -9.68
CA VAL A 169 -12.23 6.68 -8.49
C VAL A 169 -11.60 5.30 -8.39
N ASP A 170 -11.07 5.01 -7.20
CA ASP A 170 -10.63 3.66 -6.80
C ASP A 170 -11.72 2.94 -6.01
N VAL A 171 -11.87 1.64 -6.19
CA VAL A 171 -12.66 0.79 -5.29
C VAL A 171 -12.04 -0.59 -5.11
N ARG A 172 -12.53 -1.29 -4.09
CA ARG A 172 -12.25 -2.71 -3.85
C ARG A 172 -13.56 -3.49 -3.88
N LEU A 173 -13.60 -4.54 -4.69
CA LEU A 173 -14.72 -5.48 -4.75
C LEU A 173 -14.58 -6.56 -3.66
N ALA A 174 -15.65 -7.30 -3.38
CA ALA A 174 -15.71 -8.29 -2.29
C ALA A 174 -14.57 -9.33 -2.32
N ASP A 175 -14.10 -9.74 -3.51
CA ASP A 175 -13.00 -10.69 -3.68
C ASP A 175 -11.59 -10.08 -3.51
N GLY A 176 -11.48 -8.79 -3.17
CA GLY A 176 -10.19 -8.09 -3.08
C GLY A 176 -9.64 -7.58 -4.41
N ILE A 177 -10.43 -7.65 -5.48
CA ILE A 177 -10.13 -7.04 -6.78
C ILE A 177 -10.13 -5.52 -6.61
N ARG A 178 -9.05 -4.88 -7.03
CA ARG A 178 -8.93 -3.42 -7.05
C ARG A 178 -9.31 -2.90 -8.42
N VAL A 179 -10.14 -1.87 -8.48
CA VAL A 179 -10.55 -1.22 -9.72
C VAL A 179 -10.28 0.27 -9.58
N HIS A 180 -9.48 0.81 -10.48
CA HIS A 180 -9.33 2.24 -10.69
C HIS A 180 -9.99 2.61 -12.01
N ALA A 181 -10.88 3.60 -11.99
CA ALA A 181 -11.57 4.09 -13.18
C ALA A 181 -11.31 5.59 -13.38
N VAL A 182 -11.13 5.97 -14.65
CA VAL A 182 -10.98 7.37 -15.07
C VAL A 182 -11.93 7.67 -16.22
N LEU A 183 -12.80 8.67 -16.07
CA LEU A 183 -13.75 9.10 -17.11
C LEU A 183 -13.20 10.29 -17.93
N PRO A 184 -13.65 10.47 -19.19
CA PRO A 184 -13.53 11.75 -19.88
C PRO A 184 -14.20 12.89 -19.10
N PRO A 185 -13.69 14.13 -19.17
CA PRO A 185 -12.58 14.58 -20.01
C PRO A 185 -11.18 14.43 -19.39
N VAL A 186 -11.05 13.88 -18.17
CA VAL A 186 -9.72 13.68 -17.55
C VAL A 186 -8.87 12.72 -18.37
N SER A 187 -9.50 11.66 -18.89
CA SER A 187 -8.93 10.85 -19.95
C SER A 187 -9.30 11.42 -21.32
N SER A 188 -8.31 11.62 -22.18
CA SER A 188 -8.49 12.12 -23.55
C SER A 188 -8.82 11.02 -24.56
N THR A 189 -8.73 9.75 -24.19
CA THR A 189 -8.85 8.60 -25.11
C THR A 189 -10.06 7.70 -24.81
N GLY A 190 -10.98 8.16 -23.96
CA GLY A 190 -12.13 7.40 -23.48
C GLY A 190 -11.98 6.94 -22.02
N THR A 191 -12.93 6.15 -21.54
CA THR A 191 -12.97 5.62 -20.18
C THR A 191 -11.84 4.60 -19.98
N LEU A 192 -11.07 4.79 -18.90
CA LEU A 192 -9.97 3.92 -18.54
C LEU A 192 -10.35 3.04 -17.34
N LEU A 193 -9.97 1.77 -17.37
CA LEU A 193 -10.06 0.85 -16.24
C LEU A 193 -8.71 0.19 -16.00
N SER A 194 -8.19 0.31 -14.78
CA SER A 194 -7.05 -0.47 -14.28
C SER A 194 -7.55 -1.40 -13.20
N ILE A 195 -7.58 -2.70 -13.49
CA ILE A 195 -8.07 -3.73 -12.58
C ILE A 195 -6.90 -4.59 -12.14
N ARG A 196 -6.67 -4.66 -10.84
CA ARG A 196 -5.69 -5.57 -10.24
C ARG A 196 -6.41 -6.72 -9.56
N LEU A 197 -6.12 -7.93 -10.00
CA LEU A 197 -6.65 -9.15 -9.43
C LEU A 197 -5.86 -9.52 -8.17
N PRO A 198 -6.52 -10.07 -7.14
CA PRO A 198 -5.81 -10.63 -5.99
C PRO A 198 -4.90 -11.77 -6.45
N HIS A 199 -3.63 -11.70 -6.10
CA HIS A 199 -2.66 -12.75 -6.43
C HIS A 199 -2.83 -13.93 -5.45
N ALA A 200 -3.17 -15.10 -5.97
CA ALA A 200 -3.67 -16.24 -5.20
C ALA A 200 -2.58 -17.09 -4.52
N ALA A 201 -1.30 -16.79 -4.70
CA ALA A 201 -0.24 -17.66 -4.19
C ALA A 201 0.14 -17.31 -2.74
N HIS A 202 -0.52 -17.97 -1.77
CA HIS A 202 0.08 -18.15 -0.45
C HIS A 202 1.37 -18.95 -0.62
N ARG A 203 2.51 -18.33 -0.32
CA ARG A 203 3.80 -19.02 -0.31
C ARG A 203 4.30 -19.09 1.11
N SER A 204 4.49 -20.32 1.61
CA SER A 204 5.23 -20.54 2.85
C SER A 204 6.67 -20.10 2.65
N LEU A 205 7.37 -19.84 3.76
CA LEU A 205 8.78 -19.47 3.69
C LEU A 205 9.63 -20.58 3.04
N GLY A 206 9.26 -21.85 3.27
CA GLY A 206 9.83 -23.01 2.58
C GLY A 206 9.61 -22.97 1.06
N ALA A 207 8.38 -22.72 0.60
CA ALA A 207 8.09 -22.64 -0.83
C ALA A 207 8.84 -21.48 -1.53
N LEU A 208 9.07 -20.37 -0.82
CA LEU A 208 9.93 -19.29 -1.33
C LEU A 208 11.39 -19.72 -1.43
N ALA A 209 11.88 -20.49 -0.47
CA ALA A 209 13.23 -21.07 -0.51
C ALA A 209 13.39 -22.04 -1.68
N ASP A 210 12.41 -22.93 -1.89
CA ASP A 210 12.38 -23.89 -3.00
C ASP A 210 12.33 -23.19 -4.37
N ALA A 211 11.65 -22.04 -4.44
CA ALA A 211 11.65 -21.16 -5.61
C ALA A 211 12.96 -20.37 -5.81
N GLY A 212 13.97 -20.58 -4.95
CA GLY A 212 15.29 -19.97 -5.07
C GLY A 212 15.40 -18.54 -4.54
N LEU A 213 14.42 -18.03 -3.78
CA LEU A 213 14.44 -16.66 -3.24
C LEU A 213 15.69 -16.41 -2.39
N PHE A 214 16.19 -17.44 -1.70
CA PHE A 214 17.36 -17.36 -0.82
C PHE A 214 18.64 -17.92 -1.44
N GLY A 215 18.63 -18.18 -2.75
CA GLY A 215 19.71 -18.89 -3.45
C GLY A 215 19.57 -20.41 -3.33
N VAL A 216 20.63 -21.13 -3.64
CA VAL A 216 20.68 -22.61 -3.70
C VAL A 216 21.71 -23.19 -2.72
N GLY A 217 21.55 -24.46 -2.35
CA GLY A 217 22.50 -25.20 -1.52
C GLY A 217 22.48 -24.82 -0.03
N GLU A 218 23.55 -25.18 0.69
CA GLU A 218 23.65 -25.03 2.14
C GLU A 218 23.54 -23.57 2.62
N ALA A 219 24.05 -22.62 1.83
CA ALA A 219 23.94 -21.19 2.13
C ALA A 219 22.47 -20.72 2.19
N SER A 220 21.61 -21.26 1.31
CA SER A 220 20.17 -20.99 1.30
C SER A 220 19.50 -21.50 2.58
N ALA A 221 19.82 -22.73 3.00
CA ALA A 221 19.31 -23.31 4.23
C ALA A 221 19.76 -22.53 5.48
N ALA A 222 21.04 -22.12 5.53
CA ALA A 222 21.57 -21.30 6.62
C ALA A 222 20.89 -19.91 6.69
N ARG A 223 20.61 -19.29 5.54
CA ARG A 223 19.89 -18.02 5.45
C ARG A 223 18.45 -18.17 5.92
N LEU A 224 17.75 -19.20 5.44
CA LEU A 224 16.38 -19.53 5.86
C LEU A 224 16.28 -19.75 7.37
N ASN A 225 17.19 -20.51 7.96
CA ASN A 225 17.21 -20.77 9.40
C ASN A 225 17.48 -19.50 10.21
N ARG A 226 18.37 -18.61 9.74
CA ARG A 226 18.59 -17.30 10.35
C ARG A 226 17.33 -16.44 10.33
N LEU A 227 16.60 -16.41 9.23
CA LEU A 227 15.34 -15.67 9.14
C LEU A 227 14.26 -16.23 10.08
N ARG A 228 14.13 -17.55 10.17
CA ARG A 228 13.25 -18.20 11.16
C ARG A 228 13.63 -17.84 12.59
N ALA A 229 14.93 -17.84 12.90
CA ALA A 229 15.42 -17.45 14.21
C ALA A 229 15.13 -15.97 14.52
N ALA A 230 15.27 -15.08 13.53
CA ALA A 230 14.93 -13.66 13.67
C ALA A 230 13.42 -13.46 13.98
N VAL A 231 12.54 -14.16 13.25
CA VAL A 231 11.08 -14.10 13.51
C VAL A 231 10.74 -14.64 14.90
N ARG A 232 11.25 -15.82 15.27
CA ARG A 232 11.00 -16.44 16.58
C ARG A 232 11.59 -15.64 17.73
N GLY A 233 12.74 -15.03 17.52
CA GLY A 233 13.39 -14.10 18.45
C GLY A 233 12.77 -12.71 18.47
N ARG A 234 11.63 -12.51 17.78
CA ARG A 234 10.89 -11.24 17.74
C ARG A 234 11.74 -10.05 17.31
N GLN A 235 12.68 -10.27 16.38
CA GLN A 235 13.41 -9.17 15.78
C GLN A 235 12.46 -8.35 14.90
N ASN A 236 12.60 -7.03 14.96
CA ASN A 236 11.84 -6.12 14.11
C ASN A 236 12.43 -6.13 12.69
N LEU A 237 11.59 -6.36 11.68
CA LEU A 237 12.02 -6.59 10.29
C LEU A 237 11.57 -5.47 9.36
N LEU A 238 12.48 -4.95 8.53
CA LEU A 238 12.13 -4.06 7.43
C LEU A 238 12.47 -4.71 6.09
N ILE A 239 11.45 -4.92 5.25
CA ILE A 239 11.63 -5.52 3.93
C ILE A 239 11.62 -4.44 2.87
N THR A 240 12.68 -4.36 2.08
CA THR A 240 12.88 -3.30 1.10
C THR A 240 13.04 -3.85 -0.32
N GLY A 241 12.92 -2.98 -1.32
CA GLY A 241 13.01 -3.36 -2.74
C GLY A 241 12.01 -2.62 -3.62
N ALA A 242 12.20 -2.74 -4.93
CA ALA A 242 11.39 -2.08 -5.94
C ALA A 242 9.92 -2.57 -5.96
N ALA A 243 9.05 -1.88 -6.69
CA ALA A 243 7.69 -2.36 -6.96
C ALA A 243 7.73 -3.74 -7.63
N GLY A 244 6.88 -4.67 -7.19
CA GLY A 244 6.82 -6.02 -7.76
C GLY A 244 7.98 -6.97 -7.38
N SER A 245 8.92 -6.56 -6.51
CA SER A 245 10.02 -7.42 -6.06
C SER A 245 9.59 -8.56 -5.11
N GLY A 246 8.35 -8.52 -4.60
CA GLY A 246 7.78 -9.55 -3.72
C GLY A 246 7.87 -9.25 -2.22
N LYS A 247 8.08 -7.99 -1.81
CA LYS A 247 8.17 -7.56 -0.40
C LYS A 247 7.02 -8.09 0.46
N THR A 248 5.79 -7.84 0.04
CA THR A 248 4.57 -8.25 0.75
C THR A 248 4.45 -9.77 0.83
N THR A 249 4.92 -10.50 -0.18
CA THR A 249 4.93 -11.97 -0.19
C THR A 249 5.94 -12.52 0.83
N LEU A 250 7.16 -11.99 0.86
CA LEU A 250 8.15 -12.39 1.86
C LEU A 250 7.71 -12.00 3.28
N LEU A 251 7.10 -10.82 3.45
CA LEU A 251 6.54 -10.36 4.72
C LEU A 251 5.52 -11.36 5.26
N ALA A 252 4.54 -11.72 4.44
CA ALA A 252 3.50 -12.68 4.81
C ALA A 252 4.07 -14.06 5.16
N ALA A 253 5.06 -14.54 4.40
CA ALA A 253 5.70 -15.82 4.63
C ALA A 253 6.49 -15.85 5.94
N LEU A 254 7.23 -14.78 6.26
CA LEU A 254 7.97 -14.64 7.51
C LEU A 254 7.03 -14.56 8.71
N LEU A 255 5.96 -13.77 8.63
CA LEU A 255 4.96 -13.66 9.70
C LEU A 255 4.17 -14.95 9.92
N GLY A 256 4.04 -15.81 8.90
CA GLY A 256 3.47 -17.15 9.06
C GLY A 256 4.35 -18.13 9.86
N GLU A 257 5.62 -17.81 10.10
CA GLU A 257 6.53 -18.60 10.96
C GLU A 257 6.50 -18.12 12.43
N ALA A 258 5.69 -17.11 12.75
CA ALA A 258 5.47 -16.65 14.12
C ALA A 258 4.79 -17.74 14.97
N PRO A 259 5.07 -17.82 16.29
CA PRO A 259 4.34 -18.68 17.21
C PRO A 259 2.83 -18.48 17.15
N ALA A 260 2.07 -19.59 17.09
CA ALA A 260 0.62 -19.59 16.88
C ALA A 260 -0.21 -18.87 17.96
N ASP A 261 0.38 -18.65 19.13
CA ASP A 261 -0.19 -17.94 20.27
C ASP A 261 -0.03 -16.41 20.19
N GLU A 262 0.73 -15.89 19.22
CA GLU A 262 0.94 -14.46 19.04
C GLU A 262 -0.19 -13.80 18.21
N ARG A 263 -0.63 -12.63 18.63
CA ARG A 263 -1.59 -11.80 17.88
C ARG A 263 -0.87 -10.86 16.92
N ILE A 264 -1.16 -11.00 15.62
CA ILE A 264 -0.62 -10.13 14.57
C ILE A 264 -1.67 -9.09 14.16
N VAL A 265 -1.33 -7.81 14.25
CA VAL A 265 -2.16 -6.71 13.72
C VAL A 265 -1.47 -6.10 12.51
N ALA A 266 -2.06 -6.30 11.33
CA ALA A 266 -1.59 -5.77 10.06
C ALA A 266 -2.36 -4.50 9.68
N ILE A 267 -1.63 -3.47 9.25
CA ILE A 267 -2.15 -2.16 8.88
C ILE A 267 -1.71 -1.87 7.45
N GLU A 268 -2.65 -1.59 6.57
CA GLU A 268 -2.38 -1.37 5.15
C GLU A 268 -3.23 -0.21 4.62
N ASP A 269 -2.74 0.46 3.57
CA ASP A 269 -3.57 1.43 2.85
C ASP A 269 -4.72 0.69 2.16
N VAL A 270 -4.39 -0.45 1.57
CA VAL A 270 -5.35 -1.38 1.02
C VAL A 270 -4.92 -2.80 1.41
N ALA A 271 -5.82 -3.59 2.00
CA ALA A 271 -5.48 -4.87 2.65
C ALA A 271 -5.10 -5.96 1.65
N GLU A 272 -3.81 -6.11 1.40
CA GLU A 272 -3.20 -7.06 0.46
C GLU A 272 -2.45 -8.19 1.18
N LEU A 273 -2.02 -7.96 2.42
CA LEU A 273 -1.23 -8.90 3.18
C LEU A 273 -2.09 -10.12 3.56
N ARG A 274 -1.59 -11.31 3.20
CA ARG A 274 -2.26 -12.59 3.43
C ARG A 274 -1.35 -13.51 4.24
N ILE A 275 -1.39 -13.34 5.56
CA ILE A 275 -0.56 -14.08 6.50
C ILE A 275 -1.24 -15.41 6.85
N LEU A 276 -0.51 -16.52 6.72
CA LEU A 276 -0.97 -17.82 7.18
C LEU A 276 -0.67 -17.97 8.68
N HIS A 277 -1.53 -17.40 9.53
CA HIS A 277 -1.39 -17.45 10.98
C HIS A 277 -2.79 -17.50 11.62
N PRO A 278 -3.01 -18.28 12.70
CA PRO A 278 -4.34 -18.47 13.29
C PRO A 278 -4.95 -17.19 13.90
N HIS A 279 -4.12 -16.23 14.30
CA HIS A 279 -4.57 -15.01 14.99
C HIS A 279 -4.05 -13.74 14.29
N VAL A 280 -4.72 -13.35 13.20
CA VAL A 280 -4.41 -12.15 12.41
C VAL A 280 -5.60 -11.22 12.41
N VAL A 281 -5.34 -9.93 12.63
CA VAL A 281 -6.32 -8.86 12.49
C VAL A 281 -5.80 -7.86 11.46
N ALA A 282 -6.63 -7.51 10.47
CA ALA A 282 -6.27 -6.55 9.43
C ALA A 282 -7.03 -5.24 9.62
N LEU A 283 -6.30 -4.13 9.53
CA LEU A 283 -6.80 -2.76 9.51
C LEU A 283 -6.47 -2.14 8.16
N GLU A 284 -7.48 -1.52 7.53
CA GLU A 284 -7.36 -0.89 6.22
C GLU A 284 -7.63 0.61 6.34
N ALA A 285 -6.81 1.42 5.69
CA ALA A 285 -7.04 2.86 5.60
C ALA A 285 -8.35 3.15 4.88
N ARG A 286 -8.98 4.26 5.24
CA ARG A 286 -10.22 4.71 4.62
C ARG A 286 -9.99 6.07 3.98
N GLN A 287 -10.25 6.16 2.68
CA GLN A 287 -10.30 7.45 2.01
C GLN A 287 -11.47 8.29 2.52
N ALA A 288 -11.41 9.60 2.31
CA ALA A 288 -12.55 10.47 2.58
C ALA A 288 -13.74 10.09 1.69
N ASN A 289 -14.96 10.34 2.18
CA ASN A 289 -16.16 10.34 1.34
C ASN A 289 -16.13 11.55 0.38
N LEU A 290 -17.16 11.67 -0.48
CA LEU A 290 -17.29 12.79 -1.44
C LEU A 290 -17.29 14.17 -0.77
N GLU A 291 -17.70 14.26 0.49
CA GLU A 291 -17.73 15.50 1.29
C GLU A 291 -16.38 15.80 1.98
N GLY A 292 -15.35 14.98 1.74
CA GLY A 292 -14.03 15.11 2.39
C GLY A 292 -13.99 14.58 3.83
N ALA A 293 -15.07 14.00 4.34
CA ALA A 293 -15.19 13.51 5.71
C ALA A 293 -14.80 12.03 5.84
N GLY A 294 -14.46 11.62 7.07
CA GLY A 294 -14.29 10.21 7.41
C GLY A 294 -12.98 9.57 6.96
N ARG A 295 -11.99 10.33 6.48
CA ARG A 295 -10.65 9.79 6.18
C ARG A 295 -10.01 9.18 7.45
N ILE A 296 -9.49 7.96 7.32
CA ILE A 296 -8.68 7.30 8.35
C ILE A 296 -7.36 6.90 7.68
N GLY A 297 -6.28 7.59 8.03
CA GLY A 297 -4.95 7.29 7.51
C GLY A 297 -4.19 6.26 8.33
N LEU A 298 -3.07 5.78 7.79
CA LEU A 298 -2.20 4.78 8.44
C LEU A 298 -1.71 5.21 9.82
N GLU A 299 -1.38 6.49 10.02
CA GLU A 299 -1.01 7.04 11.33
C GLU A 299 -2.09 6.82 12.40
N ALA A 300 -3.35 7.02 12.05
CA ALA A 300 -4.46 6.83 12.97
C ALA A 300 -4.64 5.34 13.29
N LEU A 301 -4.57 4.48 12.27
CA LEU A 301 -4.66 3.04 12.44
C LEU A 301 -3.51 2.46 13.28
N LEU A 302 -2.29 2.97 13.12
CA LEU A 302 -1.15 2.60 13.96
C LEU A 302 -1.45 2.88 15.44
N ARG A 303 -1.96 4.07 15.77
CA ARG A 303 -2.32 4.42 17.15
C ARG A 303 -3.44 3.54 17.70
N GLU A 304 -4.47 3.25 16.89
CA GLU A 304 -5.55 2.36 17.33
C GLU A 304 -5.08 0.91 17.50
N ALA A 305 -4.20 0.42 16.64
CA ALA A 305 -3.64 -0.92 16.73
C ALA A 305 -2.91 -1.16 18.05
N LEU A 306 -2.24 -0.15 18.61
CA LEU A 306 -1.59 -0.27 19.94
C LEU A 306 -2.58 -0.55 21.06
N ARG A 307 -3.85 -0.16 20.91
CA ARG A 307 -4.92 -0.45 21.88
C ARG A 307 -5.51 -1.84 21.73
N MET A 308 -5.13 -2.56 20.67
CA MET A 308 -5.63 -3.90 20.37
C MET A 308 -4.78 -5.02 20.98
N ARG A 309 -3.78 -4.67 21.81
CA ARG A 309 -2.80 -5.59 22.42
C ARG A 309 -2.16 -6.50 21.35
N PRO A 310 -1.45 -5.94 20.36
CA PRO A 310 -0.74 -6.73 19.37
C PRO A 310 0.51 -7.34 19.99
N ASP A 311 0.76 -8.63 19.73
CA ASP A 311 2.09 -9.21 19.96
C ASP A 311 3.01 -8.85 18.79
N ARG A 312 2.48 -8.60 17.59
CA ARG A 312 3.22 -8.06 16.45
C ARG A 312 2.44 -6.95 15.76
N LEU A 313 3.10 -5.82 15.55
CA LEU A 313 2.58 -4.70 14.79
C LEU A 313 3.19 -4.70 13.38
N VAL A 314 2.35 -4.76 12.35
CA VAL A 314 2.80 -4.90 10.97
C VAL A 314 2.26 -3.75 10.13
N LEU A 315 3.14 -3.02 9.46
CA LEU A 315 2.76 -2.01 8.47
C LEU A 315 3.05 -2.54 7.06
N GLY A 316 2.01 -2.80 6.26
CA GLY A 316 2.15 -3.42 4.95
C GLY A 316 3.09 -2.66 4.02
N GLU A 317 3.03 -1.33 4.00
CA GLU A 317 4.01 -0.50 3.32
C GLU A 317 4.07 0.90 3.94
N CYS A 318 5.30 1.37 4.21
CA CYS A 318 5.55 2.74 4.65
C CYS A 318 5.80 3.64 3.43
N ARG A 319 4.97 4.67 3.26
CA ARG A 319 4.94 5.60 2.14
C ARG A 319 5.04 7.06 2.56
N GLY A 320 4.75 7.39 3.83
CA GLY A 320 4.66 8.77 4.29
C GLY A 320 4.99 8.97 5.78
N SER A 321 4.25 9.90 6.38
CA SER A 321 4.44 10.38 7.76
C SER A 321 4.15 9.34 8.84
N GLU A 322 3.49 8.23 8.49
CA GLU A 322 3.27 7.09 9.36
C GLU A 322 4.56 6.44 9.88
N ILE A 323 5.71 6.72 9.26
CA ILE A 323 7.02 6.29 9.75
C ILE A 323 7.26 6.69 11.20
N ARG A 324 6.78 7.87 11.62
CA ARG A 324 6.95 8.35 13.00
C ARG A 324 6.21 7.47 13.99
N GLU A 325 4.97 7.12 13.67
CA GLU A 325 4.14 6.28 14.54
C GLU A 325 4.66 4.85 14.56
N LEU A 326 5.15 4.34 13.41
CA LEU A 326 5.79 3.02 13.34
C LEU A 326 7.04 2.96 14.22
N LEU A 327 7.98 3.90 14.05
CA LEU A 327 9.21 3.94 14.85
C LEU A 327 8.94 4.13 16.34
N ALA A 328 7.94 4.95 16.70
CA ALA A 328 7.53 5.12 18.09
C ALA A 328 6.97 3.80 18.67
N ALA A 329 6.12 3.09 17.93
CA ALA A 329 5.57 1.80 18.37
C ALA A 329 6.65 0.75 18.59
N LEU A 330 7.58 0.61 17.63
CA LEU A 330 8.67 -0.36 17.69
C LEU A 330 9.68 -0.07 18.82
N ASN A 331 9.81 1.18 19.25
CA ASN A 331 10.67 1.57 20.38
C ASN A 331 9.96 1.50 21.75
N THR A 332 8.65 1.20 21.80
CA THR A 332 7.86 1.17 23.06
C THR A 332 7.45 -0.24 23.49
N GLY A 333 8.20 -1.26 23.05
CA GLY A 333 8.01 -2.66 23.48
C GLY A 333 7.15 -3.51 22.57
N HIS A 334 6.84 -3.05 21.35
CA HIS A 334 6.18 -3.86 20.33
C HIS A 334 7.21 -4.60 19.47
N ASP A 335 7.91 -5.54 20.10
CA ASP A 335 8.89 -6.40 19.44
C ASP A 335 8.23 -7.31 18.39
N GLY A 336 9.03 -7.84 17.47
CA GLY A 336 8.58 -8.70 16.38
C GLY A 336 7.73 -7.99 15.34
N GLY A 337 7.70 -6.66 15.36
CA GLY A 337 7.03 -5.84 14.38
C GLY A 337 7.71 -5.89 13.02
N ALA A 338 6.99 -5.55 11.97
CA ALA A 338 7.53 -5.61 10.63
C ALA A 338 6.91 -4.57 9.70
N GLY A 339 7.60 -4.24 8.62
CA GLY A 339 6.97 -3.51 7.53
C GLY A 339 7.74 -3.57 6.23
N THR A 340 7.15 -2.99 5.19
CA THR A 340 7.83 -2.85 3.89
C THR A 340 8.10 -1.40 3.53
N LEU A 341 9.14 -1.18 2.73
CA LEU A 341 9.53 0.13 2.22
C LEU A 341 10.03 0.01 0.79
N HIS A 342 9.61 0.89 -0.10
CA HIS A 342 10.19 0.96 -1.44
C HIS A 342 11.58 1.59 -1.40
N ALA A 343 12.58 0.87 -1.93
CA ALA A 343 13.93 1.35 -2.15
C ALA A 343 14.53 0.64 -3.37
N ASN A 344 15.39 1.32 -4.12
CA ASN A 344 16.00 0.75 -5.33
C ASN A 344 17.25 -0.08 -5.02
N SER A 345 17.88 0.17 -3.88
CA SER A 345 19.02 -0.57 -3.35
C SER A 345 18.99 -0.58 -1.82
N LEU A 346 19.82 -1.40 -1.20
CA LEU A 346 20.01 -1.38 0.26
C LEU A 346 20.57 -0.01 0.72
N ASP A 347 21.52 0.56 -0.04
CA ASP A 347 22.20 1.82 0.29
C ASP A 347 21.28 3.04 0.21
N ASP A 348 20.19 2.96 -0.57
CA ASP A 348 19.18 4.03 -0.66
C ASP A 348 18.24 4.07 0.56
N VAL A 349 18.18 3.00 1.36
CA VAL A 349 17.22 2.86 2.45
C VAL A 349 17.36 3.96 3.52
N PRO A 350 18.57 4.32 4.01
CA PRO A 350 18.74 5.41 4.96
C PRO A 350 18.19 6.75 4.45
N ALA A 351 18.53 7.14 3.22
CA ALA A 351 18.07 8.39 2.63
C ALA A 351 16.54 8.41 2.46
N ARG A 352 15.95 7.25 2.11
CA ARG A 352 14.49 7.11 2.01
C ARG A 352 13.81 7.30 3.35
N LEU A 353 14.34 6.69 4.43
CA LEU A 353 13.79 6.85 5.77
C LEU A 353 13.91 8.29 6.28
N GLU A 354 15.03 8.96 6.02
CA GLU A 354 15.19 10.38 6.36
C GLU A 354 14.17 11.26 5.61
N ALA A 355 13.91 10.98 4.33
CA ALA A 355 12.91 11.70 3.54
C ALA A 355 11.48 11.49 4.10
N LEU A 356 11.11 10.26 4.46
CA LEU A 356 9.83 9.98 5.12
C LEU A 356 9.74 10.65 6.49
N GLY A 357 10.83 10.63 7.25
CA GLY A 357 10.91 11.32 8.53
C GLY A 357 10.73 12.83 8.39
N ALA A 358 11.27 13.44 7.34
CA ALA A 358 11.06 14.85 7.05
C ALA A 358 9.58 15.17 6.80
N LEU A 359 8.84 14.31 6.08
CA LEU A 359 7.38 14.44 5.92
C LEU A 359 6.65 14.34 7.27
N ALA A 360 7.18 13.54 8.19
CA ALA A 360 6.65 13.39 9.55
C ALA A 360 7.12 14.49 10.54
N GLY A 361 7.89 15.48 10.08
CA GLY A 361 8.46 16.54 10.92
C GLY A 361 9.59 16.08 11.85
N MET A 362 10.24 14.97 11.54
CA MET A 362 11.38 14.44 12.30
C MET A 362 12.70 15.00 11.78
N SER A 363 13.65 15.28 12.67
CA SER A 363 15.02 15.59 12.28
C SER A 363 15.74 14.32 11.80
N ALA A 364 16.72 14.46 10.91
CA ALA A 364 17.52 13.32 10.43
C ALA A 364 18.17 12.55 11.59
N ALA A 365 18.64 13.24 12.64
CA ALA A 365 19.21 12.61 13.83
C ALA A 365 18.15 11.82 14.64
N ALA A 366 16.92 12.31 14.73
CA ALA A 366 15.83 11.59 15.39
C ALA A 366 15.45 10.34 14.61
N VAL A 367 15.32 10.44 13.28
CA VAL A 367 15.10 9.28 12.40
C VAL A 367 16.22 8.27 12.61
N ALA A 368 17.48 8.70 12.51
CA ALA A 368 18.62 7.81 12.63
C ALA A 368 18.63 7.02 13.95
N ARG A 369 18.52 7.71 15.09
CA ARG A 369 18.53 7.06 16.41
C ARG A 369 17.34 6.13 16.60
N GLN A 370 16.14 6.56 16.21
CA GLN A 370 14.93 5.74 16.34
C GLN A 370 14.97 4.52 15.44
N THR A 371 15.47 4.65 14.21
CA THR A 371 15.59 3.55 13.26
C THR A 371 16.61 2.50 13.73
N VAL A 372 17.81 2.93 14.16
CA VAL A 372 18.86 2.01 14.65
C VAL A 372 18.38 1.24 15.89
N SER A 373 17.58 1.88 16.75
CA SER A 373 16.98 1.24 17.92
C SER A 373 15.81 0.32 17.56
N ALA A 374 14.93 0.76 16.66
CA ALA A 374 13.69 0.05 16.35
C ALA A 374 13.87 -1.14 15.42
N ILE A 375 14.76 -1.07 14.42
CA ILE A 375 14.78 -2.04 13.32
C ILE A 375 16.00 -2.96 13.48
N GLY A 376 15.74 -4.24 13.71
CA GLY A 376 16.78 -5.24 13.95
C GLY A 376 17.43 -5.73 12.66
N LEU A 377 16.64 -5.96 11.61
CA LEU A 377 17.11 -6.52 10.35
C LEU A 377 16.43 -5.88 9.13
N VAL A 378 17.21 -5.59 8.11
CA VAL A 378 16.74 -5.11 6.80
C VAL A 378 16.93 -6.21 5.77
N LEU A 379 15.88 -6.55 5.03
CA LEU A 379 15.87 -7.58 3.99
C LEU A 379 15.61 -6.91 2.64
N HIS A 380 16.61 -6.83 1.76
CA HIS A 380 16.46 -6.18 0.47
C HIS A 380 16.18 -7.19 -0.65
N LEU A 381 15.04 -7.02 -1.32
CA LEU A 381 14.62 -7.84 -2.45
C LEU A 381 14.86 -7.14 -3.78
N GLU A 382 15.44 -7.89 -4.71
CA GLU A 382 15.57 -7.49 -6.11
C GLU A 382 14.79 -8.43 -7.03
N ARG A 383 14.47 -7.92 -8.22
CA ARG A 383 13.90 -8.70 -9.33
C ARG A 383 14.78 -8.50 -10.56
N THR A 384 15.56 -9.51 -10.90
CA THR A 384 16.51 -9.48 -12.01
C THR A 384 16.10 -10.55 -13.01
N GLU A 385 15.88 -10.15 -14.27
CA GLU A 385 15.44 -11.04 -15.36
C GLU A 385 14.18 -11.87 -14.99
N GLY A 386 13.24 -11.23 -14.28
CA GLY A 386 12.00 -11.87 -13.84
C GLY A 386 12.12 -12.70 -12.55
N VAL A 387 13.34 -13.06 -12.14
CA VAL A 387 13.60 -13.86 -10.93
C VAL A 387 13.71 -12.95 -9.70
N ARG A 388 12.99 -13.29 -8.63
CA ARG A 388 13.03 -12.55 -7.35
C ARG A 388 14.08 -13.18 -6.43
N ARG A 389 14.92 -12.35 -5.80
CA ARG A 389 15.97 -12.82 -4.87
C ARG A 389 16.07 -11.90 -3.65
N LEU A 390 16.38 -12.50 -2.50
CA LEU A 390 16.90 -11.79 -1.33
C LEU A 390 18.37 -11.49 -1.61
N GLU A 391 18.61 -10.28 -2.10
CA GLU A 391 19.92 -9.83 -2.56
C GLU A 391 20.82 -9.53 -1.37
N ALA A 392 20.33 -8.71 -0.45
CA ALA A 392 21.12 -8.26 0.69
C ALA A 392 20.34 -8.33 2.00
N VAL A 393 21.08 -8.56 3.07
CA VAL A 393 20.62 -8.44 4.45
C VAL A 393 21.48 -7.38 5.10
N GLY A 394 20.87 -6.45 5.83
CA GLY A 394 21.61 -5.37 6.46
C GLY A 394 21.09 -4.99 7.83
N ARG A 395 21.86 -4.14 8.50
CA ARG A 395 21.53 -3.56 9.80
C ARG A 395 21.80 -2.06 9.78
N PHE A 396 20.93 -1.30 10.42
CA PHE A 396 21.16 0.14 10.55
C PHE A 396 22.24 0.44 11.59
N THR A 397 23.05 1.44 11.28
CA THR A 397 24.09 1.99 12.16
C THR A 397 24.01 3.52 12.17
N LEU A 398 24.73 4.13 13.12
CA LEU A 398 25.03 5.56 13.09
C LEU A 398 26.44 5.74 12.53
N ASN A 399 26.58 6.60 11.52
CA ASN A 399 27.91 6.99 11.06
C ASN A 399 28.52 8.05 12.00
N GLY A 400 29.78 8.44 11.73
CA GLY A 400 30.51 9.42 12.55
C GLY A 400 29.92 10.84 12.62
N ARG A 401 28.77 11.10 11.99
CA ARG A 401 28.01 12.36 12.04
C ARG A 401 26.60 12.18 12.61
N ASP A 402 26.33 11.09 13.33
CA ASP A 402 25.00 10.71 13.84
C ASP A 402 23.93 10.61 12.74
N ARG A 403 24.34 10.31 11.50
CA ARG A 403 23.43 10.07 10.38
C ARG A 403 23.16 8.59 10.23
N LEU A 404 21.97 8.29 9.73
CA LEU A 404 21.56 6.92 9.48
C LEU A 404 22.44 6.33 8.37
N ALA A 405 23.03 5.19 8.65
CA ALA A 405 23.77 4.38 7.69
C ALA A 405 23.26 2.94 7.77
N ILE A 406 23.64 2.13 6.79
CA ILE A 406 23.31 0.71 6.75
C ILE A 406 24.58 -0.09 6.42
N GLU A 407 24.76 -1.20 7.11
CA GLU A 407 25.84 -2.16 6.86
C GLU A 407 25.24 -3.48 6.35
N ALA A 408 25.87 -4.10 5.35
CA ALA A 408 25.49 -5.43 4.89
C ALA A 408 26.06 -6.51 5.82
N LEU A 409 25.33 -7.61 6.00
CA LEU A 409 25.64 -8.73 6.90
C LEU A 409 26.09 -10.01 6.19
#